data_AF-A0A450WDH9-F1
#
_entry.id   AF-A0A450WDH9-F1
#
_cell.length_a   1.000
_cell.length_b   1.000
_cell.length_c   1.000
_cell.angle_alpha   90.00
_cell.angle_beta   90.00
_cell.angle_gamma   90.00
#
_symmetry.space_group_name_H-M   'P 1'
#
loop_
_entity.id
_entity.type
_entity.pdbx_description
1 polymer ?
#
loop_
_entity_poly.entity_id
_entity_poly.type
_entity_poly.pdbx_seq_one_letter_code
_entity_poly.pdbx_strand_id
1 'polypeptide(L)'
;MDNEYTAVVDTNFFSWLRRVDRDCGLIEFVLDHFGPMAFADREQLEKMGYCQEVKALFTDHGISDESAMDWMDWIGYVQPKIAKRLLQHAISDDLVDVKLLQCAMGVENPTLLTNDKWLLGVADEIPIPHFCFKGALFEVDAGLDGTILTDPDYQTEQMEEPGSDPFFHYGNDKNCPKCDRDHRCPCRRDR
;
A
#
# COMPACT_ATOMS: atom_id res chain seq x y z
N MET A 1 4.94 -25.85 -5.59
CA MET A 1 5.42 -24.93 -4.54
C MET A 1 4.61 -23.69 -4.78
N ASP A 2 3.55 -23.51 -4.00
CA ASP A 2 2.76 -22.30 -4.11
C ASP A 2 3.69 -21.16 -3.67
N ASN A 3 3.96 -20.22 -4.56
CA ASN A 3 4.72 -19.03 -4.20
C ASN A 3 3.85 -18.26 -3.21
N GLU A 4 4.16 -18.36 -1.93
CA GLU A 4 3.50 -17.58 -0.90
C GLU A 4 3.89 -16.12 -1.13
N TYR A 5 2.91 -15.33 -1.55
CA TYR A 5 3.04 -13.90 -1.73
C TYR A 5 2.68 -13.19 -0.41
N THR A 6 3.32 -12.05 -0.16
CA THR A 6 3.09 -11.30 1.08
C THR A 6 2.67 -9.87 0.76
N ALA A 7 1.51 -9.44 1.26
CA ALA A 7 1.12 -8.05 1.22
C ALA A 7 1.69 -7.31 2.44
N VAL A 8 2.33 -6.16 2.22
CA VAL A 8 2.69 -5.22 3.29
C VAL A 8 1.85 -3.98 3.07
N VAL A 9 1.04 -3.59 4.05
CA VAL A 9 -0.07 -2.66 3.84
C VAL A 9 0.09 -1.47 4.77
N ASP A 10 0.16 -0.29 4.17
CA ASP A 10 -0.02 0.98 4.86
C ASP A 10 -1.51 1.18 5.14
N THR A 11 -1.93 1.06 6.40
CA THR A 11 -3.35 1.03 6.73
C THR A 11 -3.98 2.42 6.93
N ASN A 12 -3.20 3.49 6.77
CA ASN A 12 -3.70 4.87 6.85
C ASN A 12 -4.81 5.16 5.82
N PHE A 13 -4.84 4.39 4.73
CA PHE A 13 -5.83 4.58 3.70
C PHE A 13 -7.25 4.12 4.01
N PHE A 14 -7.45 3.31 5.04
CA PHE A 14 -8.76 2.71 5.28
C PHE A 14 -9.85 3.74 5.62
N SER A 15 -9.46 4.92 6.12
CA SER A 15 -10.39 6.05 6.31
C SER A 15 -11.08 6.47 5.00
N TRP A 16 -10.38 6.32 3.88
CA TRP A 16 -10.88 6.63 2.54
C TRP A 16 -11.55 5.43 1.90
N LEU A 17 -11.02 4.22 2.10
CA LEU A 17 -11.66 2.98 1.66
C LEU A 17 -13.11 2.91 2.13
N ARG A 18 -13.38 3.32 3.37
CA ARG A 18 -14.72 3.37 3.95
C ARG A 18 -15.75 4.18 3.14
N ARG A 19 -15.30 5.14 2.33
CA ARG A 19 -16.19 5.97 1.49
C ARG A 19 -16.65 5.23 0.24
N VAL A 20 -15.80 4.33 -0.27
CA VAL A 20 -16.07 3.47 -1.43
C VAL A 20 -16.81 2.21 -0.97
N ASP A 21 -16.37 1.62 0.13
CA ASP A 21 -16.92 0.40 0.71
C ASP A 21 -17.02 0.58 2.22
N ARG A 22 -18.25 0.66 2.71
CA ARG A 22 -18.56 1.02 4.11
C ARG A 22 -17.93 0.07 5.13
N ASP A 23 -17.81 -1.21 4.78
CA ASP A 23 -17.32 -2.26 5.67
C ASP A 23 -15.86 -2.64 5.35
N CYS A 24 -15.28 -2.04 4.32
CA CYS A 24 -13.91 -2.26 3.82
C CYS A 24 -13.62 -3.69 3.31
N GLY A 25 -14.63 -4.53 3.05
CA GLY A 25 -14.50 -5.88 2.50
C GLY A 25 -13.77 -5.94 1.15
N LEU A 26 -13.70 -4.85 0.38
CA LEU A 26 -12.88 -4.76 -0.85
C LEU A 26 -11.41 -5.12 -0.61
N ILE A 27 -10.90 -4.89 0.60
CA ILE A 27 -9.52 -5.26 0.92
C ILE A 27 -9.30 -6.77 0.88
N GLU A 28 -10.32 -7.60 1.16
CA GLU A 28 -10.19 -9.05 1.16
C GLU A 28 -9.85 -9.56 -0.25
N PHE A 29 -10.54 -9.06 -1.27
CA PHE A 29 -10.23 -9.39 -2.67
C PHE A 29 -8.81 -8.95 -3.07
N VAL A 30 -8.37 -7.80 -2.57
CA VAL A 30 -7.01 -7.29 -2.82
C VAL A 30 -5.98 -8.20 -2.14
N LEU A 31 -6.17 -8.55 -0.87
CA LEU A 31 -5.24 -9.43 -0.16
C LEU A 31 -5.21 -10.83 -0.78
N ASP A 32 -6.36 -11.42 -1.10
CA ASP A 32 -6.43 -12.72 -1.78
C ASP A 32 -5.65 -12.74 -3.11
N HIS A 33 -5.60 -11.62 -3.82
CA HIS A 33 -4.82 -11.50 -5.05
C HIS A 33 -3.31 -11.31 -4.81
N PHE A 34 -2.94 -10.46 -3.85
CA PHE A 34 -1.55 -10.03 -3.66
C PHE A 34 -0.77 -10.83 -2.62
N GLY A 35 -1.44 -11.57 -1.74
CA GLY A 35 -0.84 -12.52 -0.83
C GLY A 35 -1.75 -12.98 0.31
N PRO A 36 -1.79 -14.30 0.65
CA PRO A 36 -2.57 -14.82 1.76
C PRO A 36 -2.09 -14.34 3.14
N MET A 37 -0.89 -13.74 3.21
CA MET A 37 -0.37 -13.09 4.40
C MET A 37 -0.36 -11.57 4.19
N ALA A 38 -0.87 -10.83 5.16
CA ALA A 38 -0.87 -9.38 5.17
C ALA A 38 -0.20 -8.84 6.44
N PHE A 39 0.83 -8.01 6.28
CA PHE A 39 1.49 -7.30 7.36
C PHE A 39 1.11 -5.82 7.38
N ALA A 40 0.99 -5.24 8.57
CA ALA A 40 0.78 -3.82 8.78
C ALA A 40 1.48 -3.34 10.06
N ASP A 41 1.61 -2.03 10.23
CA ASP A 41 2.16 -1.45 11.46
C ASP A 41 1.14 -1.46 12.59
N ARG A 42 1.58 -1.88 13.79
CA ARG A 42 0.71 -1.98 14.98
C ARG A 42 0.03 -0.66 15.31
N GLU A 43 0.75 0.45 15.28
CA GLU A 43 0.18 1.73 15.71
C GLU A 43 -0.90 2.19 14.73
N GLN A 44 -0.70 1.97 13.43
CA GLN A 44 -1.75 2.27 12.45
C GLN A 44 -3.00 1.41 12.70
N LEU A 45 -2.82 0.10 12.92
CA LEU A 45 -3.92 -0.82 13.24
C LEU A 45 -4.68 -0.42 14.52
N GLU A 46 -3.97 0.06 15.54
CA GLU A 46 -4.58 0.56 16.78
C GLU A 46 -5.36 1.86 16.53
N LYS A 47 -4.83 2.76 15.70
CA LYS A 47 -5.46 4.06 15.33
C LYS A 47 -6.68 3.89 14.41
N MET A 48 -6.82 2.77 13.71
CA MET A 48 -8.00 2.49 12.86
C MET A 48 -9.28 2.38 13.71
N GLY A 49 -10.05 3.45 13.84
CA GLY A 49 -11.35 3.46 14.55
C GLY A 49 -12.54 2.94 13.74
N TYR A 50 -12.30 2.44 12.52
CA TYR A 50 -13.28 1.97 11.55
C TYR A 50 -12.83 0.62 10.97
N CYS A 51 -13.70 -0.06 10.23
CA CYS A 51 -13.39 -1.33 9.56
C CYS A 51 -12.71 -2.32 10.53
N GLN A 52 -13.37 -2.61 11.65
CA GLN A 52 -12.77 -3.43 12.71
C GLN A 52 -12.66 -4.90 12.31
N GLU A 53 -13.56 -5.39 11.47
CA GLU A 53 -13.59 -6.79 11.05
C GLU A 53 -12.35 -7.14 10.20
N VAL A 54 -11.97 -6.24 9.29
CA VAL A 54 -10.79 -6.42 8.43
C VAL A 54 -9.45 -6.29 9.17
N LYS A 55 -9.42 -5.73 10.40
CA LYS A 55 -8.18 -5.70 11.20
C LYS A 55 -7.63 -7.09 11.46
N ALA A 56 -8.51 -8.08 11.60
CA ALA A 56 -8.13 -9.47 11.86
C ALA A 56 -7.37 -10.12 10.69
N LEU A 57 -7.40 -9.51 9.51
CA LEU A 57 -6.65 -9.96 8.33
C LEU A 57 -5.16 -9.61 8.41
N PHE A 58 -4.79 -8.65 9.27
CA PHE A 58 -3.43 -8.14 9.36
C PHE A 58 -2.66 -8.75 10.54
N THR A 59 -1.40 -9.07 10.27
CA THR A 59 -0.41 -9.38 11.29
C THR A 59 0.49 -8.16 11.50
N ASP A 60 0.78 -7.81 12.75
CA ASP A 60 1.79 -6.79 13.05
C ASP A 60 3.17 -7.27 12.55
N HIS A 61 3.86 -6.44 11.76
CA HIS A 61 5.20 -6.77 11.25
C HIS A 61 6.26 -6.84 12.37
N GLY A 62 6.00 -6.29 13.56
CA GLY A 62 6.85 -6.44 14.75
C GLY A 62 8.20 -5.71 14.70
N ILE A 63 8.33 -4.69 13.85
CA ILE A 63 9.56 -3.91 13.68
C ILE A 63 9.50 -2.72 14.64
N SER A 64 10.47 -2.64 15.56
CA SER A 64 10.58 -1.52 16.49
C SER A 64 11.25 -0.30 15.85
N ASP A 65 11.12 0.86 16.51
CA ASP A 65 11.80 2.09 16.09
C ASP A 65 13.32 1.90 16.06
N GLU A 66 13.90 1.21 17.04
CA GLU A 66 15.34 0.94 17.07
C GLU A 66 15.77 0.10 15.87
N SER A 67 15.01 -0.95 15.54
CA SER A 67 15.27 -1.78 14.37
C SER A 67 15.14 -0.99 13.05
N ALA A 68 14.19 -0.05 12.98
CA ALA A 68 14.03 0.84 11.83
C ALA A 68 15.20 1.81 11.69
N MET A 69 15.71 2.36 12.80
CA MET A 69 16.88 3.22 12.82
C MET A 69 18.15 2.47 12.39
N ASP A 70 18.38 1.26 12.91
CA ASP A 70 19.51 0.41 12.52
C ASP A 70 19.46 0.08 11.02
N TRP A 71 18.26 -0.18 10.49
CA TRP A 71 18.06 -0.39 9.06
C TRP A 71 18.31 0.88 8.23
N MET A 72 17.88 2.05 8.71
CA MET A 72 18.19 3.33 8.05
C MET A 72 19.69 3.62 8.01
N ASP A 73 20.44 3.29 9.06
CA ASP A 73 21.90 3.41 9.06
C ASP A 73 22.54 2.48 8.01
N TRP A 74 22.06 1.24 7.92
CA TRP A 74 22.49 0.31 6.88
C TRP A 74 22.16 0.81 5.47
N ILE A 75 20.93 1.27 5.22
CA ILE A 75 20.52 1.92 3.95
C ILE A 75 21.37 3.17 3.70
N GLY A 76 21.76 3.91 4.73
CA GLY A 76 22.67 5.05 4.65
C GLY A 76 24.04 4.70 4.11
N TYR A 77 24.54 3.51 4.46
CA TYR A 77 25.79 2.99 3.93
C TYR A 77 25.66 2.52 2.48
N VAL A 78 24.62 1.74 2.14
CA VAL A 78 24.48 1.12 0.81
C VAL A 78 23.86 2.04 -0.24
N GLN A 79 22.93 2.90 0.16
CA GLN A 79 22.11 3.76 -0.70
C GLN A 79 21.91 5.16 -0.06
N PRO A 80 22.99 5.95 0.08
CA PRO A 80 23.00 7.19 0.88
C PRO A 80 21.99 8.25 0.42
N LYS A 81 21.65 8.28 -0.88
CA LYS A 81 20.64 9.20 -1.41
C LYS A 81 19.23 8.85 -0.95
N ILE A 82 18.91 7.56 -0.90
CA ILE A 82 17.62 7.06 -0.42
C ILE A 82 17.51 7.30 1.08
N ALA A 83 18.53 6.91 1.86
CA ALA A 83 18.55 7.16 3.31
C ALA A 83 18.32 8.62 3.66
N LYS A 84 18.97 9.55 2.95
CA LYS A 84 18.77 10.99 3.18
C LYS A 84 17.31 11.41 2.97
N ARG A 85 16.63 10.85 1.96
CA ARG A 85 15.22 11.13 1.71
C ARG A 85 14.31 10.48 2.75
N LEU A 86 14.57 9.22 3.12
CA LEU A 86 13.90 8.52 4.21
C LEU A 86 13.95 9.33 5.48
N LEU A 87 15.14 9.78 5.90
CA LEU A 87 15.32 10.61 7.08
C LEU A 87 14.58 11.94 6.99
N GLN A 88 14.59 12.61 5.84
CA GLN A 88 13.86 13.86 5.67
C GLN A 88 12.35 13.70 5.85
N HIS A 89 11.79 12.55 5.48
CA HIS A 89 10.37 12.25 5.61
C HIS A 89 10.00 11.65 6.97
N ALA A 90 10.83 10.77 7.53
CA ALA A 90 10.62 10.23 8.87
C ALA A 90 10.57 11.31 9.96
N ILE A 91 11.32 12.41 9.76
CA ILE A 91 11.25 13.59 10.64
C ILE A 91 9.88 14.31 10.55
N SER A 92 9.17 14.21 9.42
CA SER A 92 7.85 14.83 9.23
C SER A 92 6.68 13.93 9.61
N ASP A 93 6.77 12.63 9.33
CA ASP A 93 5.61 11.72 9.28
C ASP A 93 5.78 10.41 10.09
N ASP A 94 6.75 10.36 11.01
CA ASP A 94 7.09 9.18 11.85
C ASP A 94 7.85 8.06 11.10
N LEU A 95 8.31 7.03 11.82
CA LEU A 95 9.08 5.89 11.30
C LEU A 95 8.21 4.81 10.65
N VAL A 96 6.89 4.95 10.61
CA VAL A 96 5.98 3.92 10.09
C VAL A 96 6.30 3.55 8.64
N ASP A 97 6.48 4.53 7.75
CA ASP A 97 6.82 4.26 6.36
C ASP A 97 8.16 3.54 6.20
N VAL A 98 9.13 3.88 7.06
CA VAL A 98 10.43 3.22 7.13
C VAL A 98 10.27 1.76 7.56
N LYS A 99 9.44 1.50 8.58
CA LYS A 99 9.12 0.14 9.05
C LYS A 99 8.43 -0.69 7.96
N LEU A 100 7.49 -0.12 7.22
CA LEU A 100 6.81 -0.80 6.12
C LEU A 100 7.78 -1.15 4.98
N LEU A 101 8.70 -0.25 4.61
CA LEU A 101 9.74 -0.53 3.63
C LEU A 101 10.71 -1.62 4.11
N GLN A 102 11.13 -1.55 5.37
CA GLN A 102 11.98 -2.58 5.98
C GLN A 102 11.28 -3.94 5.99
N CYS A 103 10.00 -3.98 6.36
CA CYS A 103 9.18 -5.19 6.34
C CYS A 103 9.11 -5.77 4.92
N ALA A 104 8.75 -4.95 3.94
CA ALA A 104 8.64 -5.38 2.56
C ALA A 104 9.97 -5.92 2.02
N MET A 105 11.11 -5.33 2.36
CA MET A 105 12.43 -5.89 1.98
C MET A 105 12.80 -7.19 2.71
N GLY A 106 12.19 -7.45 3.87
CA GLY A 106 12.52 -8.58 4.74
C GLY A 106 11.68 -9.84 4.52
N VAL A 107 10.59 -9.76 3.75
CA VAL A 107 9.68 -10.88 3.48
C VAL A 107 9.85 -11.44 2.07
N GLU A 108 9.45 -12.69 1.85
CA GLU A 108 9.48 -13.29 0.52
C GLU A 108 8.33 -12.77 -0.36
N ASN A 109 8.65 -12.48 -1.63
CA ASN A 109 7.72 -11.99 -2.65
C ASN A 109 6.78 -10.87 -2.16
N PRO A 110 7.32 -9.75 -1.64
CA PRO A 110 6.51 -8.66 -1.10
C PRO A 110 5.70 -7.97 -2.20
N THR A 111 4.53 -7.44 -1.82
CA THR A 111 3.87 -6.33 -2.49
C THR A 111 3.51 -5.28 -1.45
N LEU A 112 4.06 -4.07 -1.59
CA LEU A 112 3.67 -2.93 -0.77
C LEU A 112 2.39 -2.30 -1.30
N LEU A 113 1.38 -2.17 -0.45
CA LEU A 113 0.12 -1.48 -0.74
C LEU A 113 0.06 -0.17 0.06
N THR A 114 0.11 0.96 -0.64
CA THR A 114 0.08 2.29 -0.02
C THR A 114 -0.40 3.35 -1.00
N ASN A 115 -1.11 4.36 -0.50
CA ASN A 115 -1.45 5.54 -1.30
C ASN A 115 -0.61 6.76 -0.93
N ASP A 116 0.43 6.59 -0.12
CA ASP A 116 1.38 7.64 0.08
C ASP A 116 2.26 7.79 -1.18
N LYS A 117 2.18 8.97 -1.82
CA LYS A 117 2.93 9.27 -3.04
C LYS A 117 4.44 9.21 -2.83
N TRP A 118 4.91 9.65 -1.67
CA TRP A 118 6.31 9.62 -1.33
C TRP A 118 6.77 8.17 -1.13
N LEU A 119 5.98 7.36 -0.41
CA LEU A 119 6.31 5.96 -0.15
C LEU A 119 6.34 5.14 -1.44
N LEU A 120 5.35 5.33 -2.33
CA LEU A 120 5.36 4.77 -3.69
C LEU A 120 6.61 5.20 -4.47
N GLY A 121 7.03 6.45 -4.32
CA GLY A 121 8.23 6.98 -4.95
C GLY A 121 9.51 6.31 -4.46
N VAL A 122 9.61 6.03 -3.16
CA VAL A 122 10.77 5.36 -2.56
C VAL A 122 10.77 3.86 -2.87
N ALA A 123 9.63 3.19 -2.83
CA ALA A 123 9.50 1.77 -3.16
C ALA A 123 9.99 1.44 -4.58
N ASP A 124 9.77 2.35 -5.52
CA ASP A 124 10.28 2.29 -6.90
C ASP A 124 11.82 2.38 -6.99
N GLU A 125 12.45 3.11 -6.07
CA GLU A 125 13.91 3.22 -6.00
C GLU A 125 14.57 2.04 -5.29
N ILE A 126 13.84 1.36 -4.39
CA ILE A 126 14.30 0.18 -3.63
C ILE A 126 13.80 -1.13 -4.29
N PRO A 127 13.66 -1.14 -5.62
CA PRO A 127 12.77 -2.00 -6.42
C PRO A 127 11.86 -2.99 -5.66
N ILE A 128 10.96 -2.48 -4.82
CA ILE A 128 9.94 -3.28 -4.13
C ILE A 128 8.68 -3.27 -5.02
N PRO A 129 8.07 -4.43 -5.36
CA PRO A 129 6.77 -4.44 -6.03
C PRO A 129 5.74 -3.68 -5.19
N HIS A 130 5.01 -2.75 -5.80
CA HIS A 130 4.10 -1.89 -5.06
C HIS A 130 2.92 -1.40 -5.89
N PHE A 131 1.81 -1.16 -5.21
CA PHE A 131 0.59 -0.61 -5.79
C PHE A 131 -0.02 0.40 -4.83
N CYS A 132 -0.66 1.43 -5.37
CA CYS A 132 -1.72 2.08 -4.61
C CYS A 132 -2.99 1.23 -4.63
N PHE A 133 -3.85 1.42 -3.63
CA PHE A 133 -5.10 0.69 -3.48
C PHE A 133 -5.96 0.75 -4.76
N LYS A 134 -6.05 1.91 -5.41
CA LYS A 134 -6.75 2.04 -6.70
C LYS A 134 -6.13 1.11 -7.76
N GLY A 135 -4.82 1.17 -7.97
CA GLY A 135 -4.15 0.29 -8.95
C GLY A 135 -4.33 -1.19 -8.62
N ALA A 136 -4.24 -1.56 -7.34
CA ALA A 136 -4.46 -2.91 -6.86
C ALA A 136 -5.90 -3.39 -7.13
N LEU A 137 -6.90 -2.55 -6.86
CA LEU A 137 -8.31 -2.86 -7.09
C LEU A 137 -8.60 -3.08 -8.58
N PHE A 138 -8.06 -2.24 -9.47
CA PHE A 138 -8.21 -2.41 -10.92
C PHE A 138 -7.55 -3.69 -11.43
N GLU A 139 -6.39 -4.09 -10.86
CA GLU A 139 -5.75 -5.36 -11.23
C GLU A 139 -6.58 -6.57 -10.78
N VAL A 140 -7.16 -6.52 -9.59
CA VAL A 140 -8.05 -7.56 -9.05
C VAL A 140 -9.33 -7.65 -9.90
N ASP A 141 -9.97 -6.51 -10.16
CA ASP A 141 -11.21 -6.41 -10.93
C ASP A 141 -11.07 -6.93 -12.36
N ALA A 142 -9.93 -6.64 -13.02
CA ALA A 142 -9.62 -7.21 -14.33
C ALA A 142 -9.50 -8.74 -14.30
N GLY A 143 -9.09 -9.34 -13.17
CA GLY A 143 -9.10 -10.79 -12.96
C GLY A 143 -10.49 -11.37 -12.66
N LEU A 144 -11.44 -10.51 -12.28
CA LEU A 144 -12.83 -10.85 -11.96
C LEU A 144 -13.81 -10.34 -13.05
N ASP A 145 -13.33 -10.15 -14.28
CA ASP A 145 -14.12 -9.71 -15.44
C ASP A 145 -14.94 -8.42 -15.21
N GLY A 146 -14.44 -7.49 -14.40
CA GLY A 146 -15.12 -6.20 -14.15
C GLY A 146 -16.16 -6.22 -13.03
N THR A 147 -16.27 -7.33 -12.28
CA THR A 147 -17.35 -7.52 -11.31
C THR A 147 -17.34 -6.48 -10.18
N ILE A 148 -16.17 -6.10 -9.67
CA ILE A 148 -16.05 -5.15 -8.55
C ILE A 148 -16.43 -3.74 -8.99
N LEU A 149 -15.88 -3.25 -10.11
CA LEU A 149 -16.12 -1.88 -10.57
C LEU A 149 -17.54 -1.65 -11.10
N THR A 150 -18.29 -2.72 -11.39
CA THR A 150 -19.68 -2.65 -11.86
C THR A 150 -20.70 -2.95 -10.76
N ASP A 151 -20.25 -3.36 -9.57
CA ASP A 151 -21.13 -3.66 -8.45
C ASP A 151 -21.64 -2.36 -7.79
N PRO A 152 -22.97 -2.13 -7.77
CA PRO A 152 -23.55 -0.92 -7.19
C PRO A 152 -23.44 -0.85 -5.66
N ASP A 153 -23.10 -1.94 -4.97
CA ASP A 153 -22.88 -1.92 -3.53
C ASP A 153 -21.55 -1.22 -3.17
N TYR A 154 -20.62 -1.11 -4.14
CA TYR A 154 -19.38 -0.35 -4.01
C TYR A 154 -19.47 0.99 -4.75
N GLN A 155 -19.13 2.08 -4.06
CA GLN A 155 -19.14 3.43 -4.63
C GLN A 155 -17.80 3.74 -5.34
N THR A 156 -17.37 2.84 -6.23
CA THR A 156 -16.06 2.92 -6.93
C THR A 156 -15.95 4.11 -7.87
N GLU A 157 -17.06 4.68 -8.32
CA GLU A 157 -17.11 5.92 -9.09
C GLU A 157 -16.44 7.08 -8.35
N GLN A 158 -16.50 7.11 -7.01
CA GLN A 158 -15.83 8.12 -6.20
C GLN A 158 -14.30 8.12 -6.38
N MET A 159 -13.72 6.99 -6.80
CA MET A 159 -12.29 6.86 -7.10
C MET A 159 -11.92 7.50 -8.44
N GLU A 160 -12.91 7.80 -9.30
CA GLU A 160 -12.75 8.35 -10.63
C GLU A 160 -13.29 9.76 -10.79
N GLU A 161 -14.05 10.29 -9.84
CA GLU A 161 -14.55 11.66 -9.92
C GLU A 161 -13.39 12.68 -9.99
N PRO A 162 -13.49 13.78 -10.76
CA PRO A 162 -12.50 14.85 -10.66
C PRO A 162 -12.54 15.44 -9.25
N GLY A 163 -11.44 15.33 -8.50
CA GLY A 163 -11.36 15.84 -7.14
C GLY A 163 -9.93 16.15 -6.71
N SER A 164 -9.82 16.72 -5.51
CA SER A 164 -8.54 16.95 -4.82
C SER A 164 -8.32 15.92 -3.70
N ASP A 165 -9.07 14.82 -3.72
CA ASP A 165 -8.92 13.74 -2.74
C ASP A 165 -7.50 13.19 -2.87
N PRO A 166 -6.63 13.38 -1.86
CA PRO A 166 -5.22 13.00 -1.98
C PRO A 166 -5.04 11.49 -2.11
N PHE A 167 -6.07 10.69 -1.77
CA PHE A 167 -6.04 9.24 -1.83
C PHE A 167 -6.28 8.69 -3.23
N PHE A 168 -7.18 9.31 -4.00
CA PHE A 168 -7.54 8.90 -5.36
C PHE A 168 -6.99 9.84 -6.45
N HIS A 169 -6.62 11.07 -6.09
CA HIS A 169 -6.31 12.15 -7.02
C HIS A 169 -4.98 12.83 -6.66
N TYR A 170 -3.89 12.26 -7.14
CA TYR A 170 -2.52 12.62 -6.81
C TYR A 170 -2.06 13.93 -7.46
N GLY A 171 -2.60 15.05 -6.99
CA GLY A 171 -2.34 16.39 -7.54
C GLY A 171 -3.20 16.72 -8.76
N ASN A 172 -4.49 16.37 -8.71
CA ASN A 172 -5.49 16.50 -9.78
C ASN A 172 -5.31 15.54 -10.97
N ASP A 173 -4.41 14.56 -10.87
CA ASP A 173 -4.40 13.40 -11.76
C ASP A 173 -5.22 12.28 -11.12
N LYS A 174 -6.13 11.66 -11.87
CA LYS A 174 -6.98 10.55 -11.41
C LYS A 174 -6.22 9.22 -11.33
N ASN A 175 -4.98 9.21 -11.81
CA ASN A 175 -4.14 8.03 -11.85
C ASN A 175 -3.25 7.96 -10.61
N CYS A 176 -3.01 6.72 -10.18
CA CYS A 176 -1.91 6.43 -9.30
C CYS A 176 -0.59 6.98 -9.89
N PRO A 177 0.33 7.58 -9.13
CA PRO A 177 1.54 8.20 -9.66
C PRO A 177 2.46 7.23 -10.40
N LYS A 178 2.26 5.94 -10.14
CA LYS A 178 3.06 4.83 -10.67
C LYS A 178 2.27 3.94 -11.62
N CYS A 179 1.05 4.29 -12.00
CA CYS A 179 0.29 3.54 -12.98
C CYS A 179 0.05 4.37 -14.24
N ASP A 180 -0.10 3.71 -15.38
CA ASP A 180 -0.44 4.38 -16.62
C ASP A 180 -1.91 4.83 -16.63
N ARG A 181 -2.33 5.41 -17.77
CA ARG A 181 -3.68 5.93 -17.96
C ARG A 181 -4.76 4.85 -17.97
N ASP A 182 -4.38 3.60 -18.16
CA ASP A 182 -5.26 2.43 -18.13
C ASP A 182 -5.19 1.73 -16.75
N HIS A 183 -4.67 2.43 -15.74
CA HIS A 183 -4.45 1.93 -14.38
C HIS A 183 -3.51 0.72 -14.29
N ARG A 184 -2.68 0.47 -15.31
CA ARG A 184 -1.67 -0.59 -15.28
C ARG A 184 -0.41 -0.06 -14.64
N CYS A 185 0.02 -0.68 -13.56
CA CYS A 185 1.21 -0.26 -12.82
C CYS A 185 2.44 -1.01 -13.35
N PRO A 186 3.46 -0.33 -13.91
CA PRO A 186 4.66 -0.97 -14.47
C PRO A 186 5.49 -1.69 -13.44
N CYS A 187 5.36 -1.35 -12.15
CA CYS A 187 5.97 -2.03 -10.99
C CYS A 187 5.40 -3.45 -10.77
N ARG A 188 4.74 -4.00 -11.81
CA ARG A 188 4.19 -5.33 -11.89
C ARG A 188 5.28 -6.35 -11.62
N ARG A 189 4.94 -7.38 -10.86
CA ARG A 189 5.71 -8.64 -10.85
C ARG A 189 5.85 -9.08 -12.31
N ASP A 190 7.08 -9.24 -12.79
CA ASP A 190 7.35 -10.00 -14.01
C ASP A 190 6.70 -11.38 -13.81
N ARG A 191 5.60 -11.64 -14.51
CA ARG A 191 4.93 -12.94 -14.53
C ARG A 191 5.71 -13.92 -15.38
#